data_AF-A0A9X7XVH5-F1
#
_entry.id   AF-A0A9X7XVH5-F1
#
_cell.length_a   1.000
_cell.length_b   1.000
_cell.length_c   1.000
_cell.angle_alpha   90.00
_cell.angle_beta   90.00
_cell.angle_gamma   90.00
#
_symmetry.space_group_name_H-M   'P 1'
#
loop_
_entity.id
_entity.type
_entity.pdbx_description
1 polymer ?
#
loop_
_entity_poly.entity_id
_entity_poly.type
_entity_poly.pdbx_seq_one_letter_code
_entity_poly.pdbx_strand_id
1 'polypeptide(L)'
;MNDFEQKLLEGFNYTKHSAKYLSFKNQVAIDEQKVLIKVANSNLLGFVSKFNHRIAYIYKLDLTHCVYLKDFQVFEGYYGTYILLNKKYWNVKTVSKPFEDMVNKVDTSWQTQVVIAKKQEKYNLQHKATALVGRMNSSTIQGSKEYHEAFM
;
A
#
# COMPACT_ATOMS: atom_id res chain seq x y z
N MET A 1 8.56 18.29 2.62
CA MET A 1 7.60 17.63 1.73
C MET A 1 7.14 18.73 0.81
N ASN A 2 7.34 18.59 -0.50
CA ASN A 2 7.00 19.68 -1.41
C ASN A 2 5.48 19.76 -1.65
N ASP A 3 5.00 20.87 -2.20
CA ASP A 3 3.58 21.11 -2.44
C ASP A 3 2.95 20.04 -3.35
N PHE A 4 3.75 19.45 -4.23
CA PHE A 4 3.32 18.39 -5.13
C PHE A 4 3.02 17.09 -4.37
N GLU A 5 3.90 16.66 -3.47
CA GLU A 5 3.71 15.50 -2.60
C GLU A 5 2.48 15.67 -1.70
N GLN A 6 2.26 16.89 -1.18
CA GLN A 6 1.07 17.19 -0.36
C GLN A 6 -0.22 17.02 -1.15
N LYS A 7 -0.27 17.52 -2.38
CA LYS A 7 -1.45 17.33 -3.27
C LYS A 7 -1.66 15.87 -3.65
N LEU A 8 -0.59 15.10 -3.86
CA LEU A 8 -0.71 13.67 -4.16
C LEU A 8 -1.35 12.89 -3.01
N LEU A 9 -0.97 13.21 -1.77
CA LEU A 9 -1.40 12.49 -0.57
C LEU A 9 -2.61 13.14 0.13
N GLU A 10 -3.20 14.16 -0.48
CA GLU A 10 -4.42 14.79 0.02
C GLU A 10 -5.55 13.78 0.18
N GLY A 11 -6.16 13.78 1.37
CA GLY A 11 -7.21 12.85 1.77
C GLY A 11 -6.70 11.59 2.49
N PHE A 12 -5.39 11.40 2.61
CA PHE A 12 -4.79 10.34 3.41
C PHE A 12 -4.27 10.85 4.76
N ASN A 13 -4.54 10.10 5.82
CA ASN A 13 -3.91 10.22 7.12
C ASN A 13 -2.63 9.39 7.13
N TYR A 14 -1.48 10.04 7.28
CA TYR A 14 -0.20 9.36 7.35
C TYR A 14 0.75 10.03 8.35
N THR A 15 1.76 9.29 8.76
CA THR A 15 2.87 9.80 9.56
C THR A 15 4.14 9.71 8.73
N LYS A 16 4.85 10.84 8.61
CA LYS A 16 6.14 10.89 7.94
C LYS A 16 7.24 10.59 8.96
N HIS A 17 8.03 9.55 8.71
CA HIS A 17 9.16 9.18 9.56
C HIS A 17 10.49 9.73 9.03
N SER A 18 10.67 9.76 7.70
CA SER A 18 11.83 10.37 7.05
C SER A 18 11.42 10.92 5.67
N ALA A 19 12.36 11.49 4.92
CA ALA A 19 12.11 11.95 3.56
C ALA A 19 11.48 10.86 2.66
N LYS A 20 11.82 9.58 2.87
CA LYS A 20 11.37 8.44 2.02
C LYS A 20 10.34 7.53 2.69
N TYR A 21 10.06 7.70 3.98
CA TYR A 21 9.24 6.76 4.74
C TYR A 21 7.95 7.40 5.24
N LEU A 22 6.84 6.92 4.69
CA LEU A 22 5.48 7.28 5.06
C LEU A 22 4.77 6.04 5.62
N SER A 23 4.10 6.22 6.75
CA SER A 23 3.23 5.20 7.35
C SER A 23 1.78 5.67 7.21
N PHE A 24 1.00 4.97 6.39
CA PHE A 24 -0.40 5.32 6.12
C PHE A 24 -1.34 4.69 7.16
N LYS A 25 -2.27 5.50 7.68
CA LYS A 25 -3.30 5.06 8.62
C LYS A 25 -4.55 4.55 7.90
N ASN A 26 -4.88 5.14 6.75
CA ASN A 26 -5.94 4.72 5.83
C ASN A 26 -5.38 4.44 4.43
N GLN A 27 -6.03 3.54 3.72
CA GLN A 27 -5.67 3.10 2.36
C GLN A 27 -6.67 3.66 1.32
N VAL A 28 -7.80 4.21 1.75
CA VAL A 28 -8.74 4.92 0.88
C VAL A 28 -8.79 6.38 1.32
N ALA A 29 -8.62 7.30 0.38
CA ALA A 29 -8.76 8.72 0.66
C ALA A 29 -10.20 9.07 1.06
N ILE A 30 -10.38 10.14 1.84
CA ILE A 30 -11.70 10.57 2.36
C ILE A 30 -12.76 10.72 1.26
N ASP A 31 -12.37 11.15 0.06
CA ASP A 31 -13.23 11.36 -1.10
C ASP A 31 -13.44 10.10 -1.98
N GLU A 32 -12.81 8.98 -1.60
CA GLU A 32 -12.71 7.72 -2.35
C GLU A 32 -12.19 7.86 -3.79
N GLN A 33 -11.59 9.01 -4.14
CA GLN A 33 -11.01 9.25 -5.47
C GLN A 33 -9.59 8.73 -5.58
N LYS A 34 -8.93 8.50 -4.44
CA LYS A 34 -7.58 7.96 -4.39
C LYS A 34 -7.53 6.73 -3.49
N VAL A 35 -6.72 5.77 -3.87
CA VAL A 35 -6.43 4.58 -3.06
C VAL A 35 -4.94 4.32 -3.02
N LEU A 36 -4.49 3.78 -1.89
CA LEU A 36 -3.17 3.24 -1.66
C LEU A 36 -3.30 1.73 -1.52
N ILE A 37 -2.63 1.00 -2.40
CA ILE A 37 -2.63 -0.46 -2.38
C ILE A 37 -1.21 -0.93 -2.11
N LYS A 38 -1.06 -1.74 -1.07
CA LYS A 38 0.17 -2.48 -0.84
C LYS A 38 0.27 -3.61 -1.85
N VAL A 39 1.34 -3.66 -2.63
CA VAL A 39 1.54 -4.65 -3.69
C VAL A 39 2.81 -5.45 -3.45
N ALA A 40 2.82 -6.69 -3.96
CA ALA A 40 4.06 -7.46 -4.04
C ALA A 40 4.94 -6.89 -5.15
N ASN A 41 6.26 -7.00 -4.99
CA ASN A 41 7.21 -6.50 -5.98
C ASN A 41 7.06 -7.21 -7.34
N SER A 42 6.61 -8.46 -7.37
CA SER A 42 6.30 -9.21 -8.60
C SER A 42 5.17 -8.59 -9.44
N ASN A 43 4.25 -7.85 -8.80
CA ASN A 43 3.16 -7.16 -9.48
C ASN A 43 3.61 -5.83 -10.12
N LEU A 44 4.87 -5.42 -9.93
CA LEU A 44 5.42 -4.21 -10.49
C LEU A 44 6.59 -4.52 -11.42
N LEU A 45 6.59 -3.88 -12.59
CA LEU A 45 7.71 -3.89 -13.52
C LEU A 45 8.18 -2.46 -13.75
N GLY A 46 9.37 -2.13 -13.25
CA GLY A 46 10.01 -0.84 -13.47
C GLY A 46 10.71 -0.79 -14.83
N PHE A 47 10.60 0.34 -15.53
CA PHE A 47 11.29 0.59 -16.80
C PHE A 47 11.64 2.07 -16.95
N VAL A 48 12.66 2.37 -17.76
CA VAL A 48 12.98 3.75 -18.13
C VAL A 48 12.08 4.17 -19.29
N SER A 49 11.24 5.18 -19.05
CA SER A 49 10.36 5.73 -20.08
C SER A 49 11.18 6.42 -21.17
N LYS A 50 10.94 6.04 -22.43
CA LYS A 50 11.58 6.66 -23.60
C LYS A 50 11.15 8.11 -23.83
N PHE A 51 10.02 8.54 -23.26
CA PHE A 51 9.45 9.86 -23.50
C PHE A 51 10.12 10.96 -22.65
N ASN A 52 10.49 10.65 -21.42
CA ASN A 52 11.01 11.64 -20.47
C ASN A 52 12.25 11.16 -19.69
N HIS A 53 12.80 10.00 -20.04
CA HIS A 53 13.96 9.38 -19.39
C HIS A 53 13.81 9.17 -17.87
N ARG A 54 12.57 9.15 -17.37
CA ARG A 54 12.26 8.86 -15.96
C ARG A 54 11.89 7.40 -15.77
N ILE A 55 12.08 6.93 -14.55
CA ILE A 55 11.56 5.63 -14.13
C ILE A 55 10.03 5.70 -14.17
N ALA A 56 9.43 4.70 -14.78
CA ALA A 56 8.00 4.46 -14.79
C ALA A 56 7.77 2.98 -14.42
N TYR A 57 6.54 2.66 -14.07
CA TYR A 57 6.19 1.33 -13.63
C TYR A 57 4.97 0.81 -14.38
N ILE A 58 4.90 -0.50 -14.51
CA ILE A 58 3.72 -1.24 -14.94
C ILE A 58 3.20 -1.97 -13.71
N TYR A 59 1.96 -1.68 -13.32
CA TYR A 59 1.22 -2.46 -12.34
C TYR A 59 0.38 -3.52 -13.05
N LYS A 60 0.73 -4.79 -12.83
CA LYS A 60 0.04 -5.95 -13.40
C LYS A 60 -1.26 -6.21 -12.63
N LEU A 61 -2.39 -6.23 -13.33
CA LEU A 61 -3.70 -6.51 -12.74
C LEU A 61 -4.10 -7.98 -12.89
N ASP A 62 -3.88 -8.52 -14.09
CA ASP A 62 -4.10 -9.92 -14.42
C ASP A 62 -3.12 -10.33 -15.54
N LEU A 63 -3.35 -11.49 -16.15
CA LEU A 63 -2.56 -12.05 -17.24
C LEU A 63 -2.39 -11.10 -18.45
N THR A 64 -3.36 -10.24 -18.75
CA THR A 64 -3.37 -9.42 -19.98
C THR A 64 -3.63 -7.94 -19.75
N HIS A 65 -3.85 -7.50 -18.52
CA HIS A 65 -4.21 -6.13 -18.18
C HIS A 65 -3.22 -5.50 -17.21
N CYS A 66 -2.89 -4.23 -17.47
CA CYS A 66 -2.04 -3.45 -16.61
C CYS A 66 -2.46 -1.99 -16.53
N VAL A 67 -1.84 -1.26 -15.60
CA VAL A 67 -1.89 0.20 -15.52
C VAL A 67 -0.48 0.74 -15.48
N TYR A 68 -0.22 1.79 -16.26
CA TYR A 68 1.05 2.50 -16.23
C TYR A 68 1.05 3.51 -15.07
N LEU A 69 2.12 3.47 -14.29
CA LEU A 69 2.32 4.35 -13.14
C LEU A 69 3.56 5.20 -13.36
N LYS A 70 3.50 6.44 -12.88
CA LYS A 70 4.66 7.32 -12.78
C LYS A 70 5.46 7.01 -11.52
N ASP A 71 6.73 7.41 -11.50
CA ASP A 71 7.63 7.28 -10.35
C ASP A 71 7.01 7.74 -9.03
N PHE A 72 6.39 8.92 -9.01
CA PHE A 72 5.77 9.49 -7.81
C PHE A 72 4.51 8.75 -7.32
N GLN A 73 4.01 7.77 -8.07
CA GLN A 73 2.89 6.93 -7.65
C GLN A 73 3.35 5.68 -6.91
N VAL A 74 4.64 5.39 -6.84
CA VAL A 74 5.18 4.19 -6.20
C VAL A 74 6.00 4.59 -4.97
N PHE A 75 5.62 4.05 -3.81
CA PHE A 75 6.26 4.31 -2.53
C PHE A 75 6.89 3.00 -2.03
N GLU A 76 8.19 2.87 -2.24
CA GLU A 76 8.97 1.74 -1.73
C GLU A 76 9.50 2.07 -0.34
N GLY A 77 9.20 1.23 0.64
CA GLY A 77 9.65 1.45 2.00
C GLY A 77 9.83 0.16 2.79
N TYR A 78 10.34 0.31 4.01
CA TYR A 78 10.60 -0.80 4.94
C TYR A 78 9.35 -1.66 5.18
N TYR A 79 8.17 -1.05 5.19
CA TYR A 79 6.89 -1.73 5.42
C TYR A 79 6.27 -2.33 4.15
N GLY A 80 6.99 -2.33 3.03
CA GLY A 80 6.56 -2.84 1.72
C GLY A 80 6.30 -1.73 0.70
N THR A 81 5.90 -2.15 -0.49
CA THR A 81 5.69 -1.26 -1.64
C THR A 81 4.22 -0.89 -1.75
N TYR A 82 3.93 0.40 -1.82
CA TYR A 82 2.59 0.94 -2.03
C TYR A 82 2.49 1.63 -3.38
N ILE A 83 1.34 1.49 -4.03
CA ILE A 83 0.99 2.25 -5.22
C ILE A 83 -0.17 3.20 -4.91
N LEU A 84 -0.07 4.43 -5.40
CA LEU A 84 -1.12 5.44 -5.35
C LEU A 84 -1.88 5.47 -6.68
N LEU A 85 -3.16 5.14 -6.61
CA LEU A 85 -4.07 5.16 -7.74
C LEU A 85 -5.07 6.31 -7.56
N ASN A 86 -5.50 6.90 -8.67
CA ASN A 86 -6.50 7.96 -8.69
C ASN A 86 -7.55 7.63 -9.75
N LYS A 87 -8.82 7.70 -9.37
CA LYS A 87 -9.96 7.35 -10.23
C LYS A 87 -9.93 8.11 -11.56
N LYS A 88 -9.59 9.41 -11.52
CA LYS A 88 -9.51 10.27 -12.71
C LYS A 88 -8.51 9.76 -13.75
N TYR A 89 -7.44 9.10 -13.30
CA TYR A 89 -6.36 8.60 -14.16
C TYR A 89 -6.37 7.08 -14.28
N TRP A 90 -7.42 6.41 -13.79
CA TRP A 90 -7.55 4.97 -13.89
C TRP A 90 -7.81 4.56 -15.34
N ASN A 91 -6.79 3.98 -15.96
CA ASN A 91 -6.79 3.66 -17.39
C ASN A 91 -6.14 2.30 -17.60
N VAL A 92 -6.97 1.26 -17.63
CA VAL A 92 -6.54 -0.12 -17.85
C VAL A 92 -6.12 -0.29 -19.30
N LYS A 93 -4.97 -0.93 -19.52
CA LYS A 93 -4.42 -1.26 -20.83
C LYS A 93 -4.30 -2.76 -20.99
N THR A 94 -4.61 -3.24 -22.18
CA THR A 94 -4.35 -4.63 -22.57
C THR A 94 -2.95 -4.72 -23.16
N VAL A 95 -2.16 -5.70 -22.72
CA VAL A 95 -0.82 -5.96 -23.23
C VAL A 95 -0.85 -7.01 -24.34
N SER A 96 0.07 -6.88 -25.31
CA SER A 96 0.20 -7.86 -26.40
C SER A 96 0.89 -9.14 -25.97
N LYS A 97 1.77 -9.06 -24.96
CA LYS A 97 2.45 -10.21 -24.36
C LYS A 97 1.90 -10.44 -22.94
N PRO A 98 1.34 -11.62 -22.63
CA PRO A 98 0.82 -11.92 -21.31
C PRO A 98 1.87 -11.86 -20.20
N PHE A 99 1.45 -11.52 -18.99
CA PHE A 99 2.25 -11.66 -17.77
C PHE A 99 2.10 -13.10 -17.24
N GLU A 100 3.01 -13.99 -17.62
CA GLU A 100 2.95 -15.43 -17.30
C GLU A 100 2.91 -15.73 -15.79
N ASP A 101 3.32 -14.77 -14.95
CA ASP A 101 3.27 -14.84 -13.50
C ASP A 101 1.92 -14.41 -12.88
N MET A 102 0.92 -14.08 -13.72
CA MET A 102 -0.38 -13.56 -13.29
C MET A 102 -1.54 -14.50 -13.67
N VAL A 103 -2.63 -14.44 -12.90
CA VAL A 103 -3.85 -15.21 -13.15
C VAL A 103 -4.72 -14.57 -14.23
N ASN A 104 -5.57 -15.37 -14.89
CA ASN A 104 -6.43 -14.89 -15.97
C ASN A 104 -7.76 -14.30 -15.46
N LYS A 105 -8.28 -13.27 -16.16
CA LYS A 105 -9.62 -12.68 -15.99
C LYS A 105 -9.98 -12.27 -14.56
N VAL A 106 -9.27 -11.28 -14.02
CA VAL A 106 -9.65 -10.63 -12.75
C VAL A 106 -10.51 -9.39 -13.05
N ASP A 107 -11.44 -9.04 -12.16
CA ASP A 107 -12.15 -7.76 -12.26
C ASP A 107 -11.16 -6.59 -12.08
N THR A 108 -10.86 -5.90 -13.18
CA THR A 108 -9.92 -4.76 -13.22
C THR A 108 -10.59 -3.41 -12.96
N SER A 109 -11.83 -3.37 -12.47
CA SER A 109 -12.56 -2.13 -12.23
C SER A 109 -11.91 -1.29 -11.12
N TRP A 110 -12.15 0.02 -11.16
CA TRP A 110 -11.79 0.92 -10.06
C TRP A 110 -12.40 0.46 -8.73
N GLN A 111 -13.65 -0.03 -8.78
CA GLN A 111 -14.37 -0.48 -7.60
C GLN A 111 -13.65 -1.65 -6.92
N THR A 112 -13.09 -2.57 -7.70
CA THR A 112 -12.22 -3.64 -7.18
C THR A 112 -11.01 -3.08 -6.43
N GLN A 113 -10.37 -2.04 -6.97
CA GLN A 113 -9.22 -1.41 -6.31
C GLN A 113 -9.59 -0.78 -4.96
N VAL A 114 -10.76 -0.12 -4.90
CA VAL A 114 -11.31 0.41 -3.64
C VAL A 114 -11.58 -0.73 -2.65
N VAL A 115 -12.17 -1.84 -3.10
CA VAL A 115 -12.44 -3.01 -2.24
C VAL A 115 -11.13 -3.61 -1.72
N ILE A 116 -10.10 -3.74 -2.55
CA ILE A 116 -8.77 -4.23 -2.14
C ILE A 116 -8.18 -3.31 -1.06
N ALA A 117 -8.18 -2.00 -1.29
CA ALA A 117 -7.66 -1.01 -0.34
C ALA A 117 -8.40 -1.07 1.01
N LYS A 118 -9.74 -1.13 1.00
CA LYS A 118 -10.55 -1.28 2.24
C LYS A 118 -10.25 -2.58 2.97
N LYS A 119 -10.05 -3.70 2.25
CA LYS A 119 -9.67 -4.98 2.85
C LYS A 119 -8.30 -4.92 3.52
N GLN A 120 -7.31 -4.30 2.86
CA GLN A 120 -5.98 -4.10 3.43
C GLN A 120 -6.01 -3.20 4.68
N GLU A 121 -6.79 -2.12 4.65
CA GLU A 121 -6.99 -1.25 5.81
C GLU A 121 -7.58 -2.00 7.00
N LYS A 122 -8.67 -2.74 6.78
CA LYS A 122 -9.30 -3.57 7.81
C LYS A 122 -8.32 -4.59 8.40
N TYR A 123 -7.57 -5.28 7.54
CA TYR A 123 -6.54 -6.23 7.96
C TYR A 123 -5.49 -5.57 8.85
N ASN A 124 -4.99 -4.39 8.46
CA ASN A 124 -3.99 -3.64 9.21
C ASN A 124 -4.50 -3.20 10.59
N LEU A 125 -5.78 -2.79 10.70
CA LEU A 125 -6.39 -2.43 11.97
C LEU A 125 -6.53 -3.63 12.91
N GLN A 126 -7.01 -4.76 12.39
CA GLN A 126 -7.18 -5.99 13.18
C GLN A 126 -5.84 -6.50 13.71
N HIS A 127 -4.79 -6.53 12.89
CA HIS A 127 -3.47 -7.03 13.32
C HIS A 127 -2.78 -6.09 14.32
N LYS A 128 -3.00 -4.77 14.20
CA LYS A 128 -2.54 -3.82 15.23
C LYS A 128 -3.25 -4.04 16.56
N ALA A 129 -4.56 -4.27 16.55
CA ALA A 129 -5.33 -4.56 17.77
C ALA A 129 -4.84 -5.86 18.43
N THR A 130 -4.65 -6.94 17.66
CA THR A 130 -4.12 -8.21 18.18
C THR A 130 -2.72 -8.05 18.76
N ALA A 131 -1.82 -7.31 18.08
CA ALA A 131 -0.48 -7.04 18.60
C ALA A 131 -0.50 -6.23 19.91
N LEU A 132 -1.43 -5.30 20.06
CA LEU A 132 -1.62 -4.53 21.30
C LEU A 132 -2.14 -5.41 22.44
N VAL A 133 -3.12 -6.27 22.18
CA VAL A 133 -3.65 -7.22 23.18
C VAL A 133 -2.58 -8.22 23.62
N GLY A 134 -1.80 -8.76 22.67
CA GLY A 134 -0.66 -9.63 22.99
C GLY A 134 0.39 -8.95 23.88
N ARG A 135 0.71 -7.67 23.59
CA ARG A 135 1.63 -6.88 24.42
C ARG A 135 1.08 -6.62 25.82
N MET A 136 -0.18 -6.23 25.95
CA MET A 136 -0.82 -6.02 27.25
C MET A 136 -0.81 -7.29 28.10
N ASN A 137 -1.07 -8.45 27.50
CA ASN A 137 -1.02 -9.73 28.20
C ASN A 137 0.41 -10.08 28.65
N SER A 138 1.43 -9.83 27.82
CA SER A 138 2.82 -10.06 28.19
C SER A 138 3.32 -9.14 29.33
N SER A 139 2.93 -7.86 29.33
CA SER A 139 3.32 -6.93 30.42
C SER A 139 2.60 -7.25 31.74
N THR A 140 1.37 -7.76 31.69
CA THR A 140 0.64 -8.22 32.89
C THR A 140 1.31 -9.46 33.51
N ILE A 141 1.80 -10.39 32.67
CA ILE A 141 2.54 -11.58 33.13
C ILE A 141 3.91 -11.19 33.70
N GLN A 142 4.65 -10.29 33.05
CA GLN A 142 5.96 -9.82 33.53
C GLN A 142 5.85 -9.13 34.89
N GLY A 143 4.87 -8.22 35.05
CA GLY A 143 4.63 -7.54 36.33
C GLY A 143 4.27 -8.52 37.46
N SER A 144 3.45 -9.54 37.17
CA SER A 144 3.08 -10.54 38.19
C SER A 144 4.26 -11.40 38.69
N LYS A 145 5.29 -11.61 37.86
CA LYS A 145 6.51 -12.33 38.27
C LYS A 145 7.42 -11.46 39.15
N GLU A 146 7.59 -10.19 38.81
CA GLU A 146 8.39 -9.25 39.60
C GLU A 146 7.80 -9.04 41.01
N TYR A 147 6.47 -9.07 41.16
CA TYR A 147 5.82 -9.04 42.48
C TYR A 147 6.00 -10.31 43.31
N HIS A 148 6.27 -11.47 42.69
CA HIS A 148 6.50 -12.72 43.44
C HIS A 148 7.95 -12.87 43.91
N GLU A 149 8.91 -12.29 43.17
CA GLU A 149 10.34 -12.30 43.52
C GLU A 149 10.71 -11.21 44.54
N ALA A 150 9.92 -10.14 44.69
CA ALA A 150 10.16 -9.09 45.67
C ALA A 150 9.64 -9.41 47.09
N PHE A 151 8.96 -10.55 47.29
CA PHE A 151 8.37 -10.98 48.57
C PHE A 151 8.83 -12.37 49.04
N MET A 152 9.91 -12.91 48.46
CA MET A 152 10.63 -14.08 48.97
C MET A 152 12.03 -13.68 49.42
#